data_AF-A0A959K5B2-F1
#
_entry.id   AF-A0A959K5B2-F1
#
_cell.length_a   1.000
_cell.length_b   1.000
_cell.length_c   1.000
_cell.angle_alpha   90.00
_cell.angle_beta   90.00
_cell.angle_gamma   90.00
#
_symmetry.space_group_name_H-M   'P 1'
#
loop_
_entity.id
_entity.type
_entity.pdbx_description
1 polymer ?
#
loop_
_entity_poly.entity_id
_entity_poly.type
_entity_poly.pdbx_seq_one_letter_code
_entity_poly.pdbx_strand_id
1 'polypeptide(L)'
;MDFVEGHDREQMFISSIEQMVDPEAFVRIIDAFIDALPLEQFDFKNLELNEQGRPPFHPGVLLKLYLYGYQNGVRSCRKLEHACNVNLEVIWLLKGRRPHYKTIANFRKQNALAFRQVFRHFVAMLKDWRLIEGKTIAIDSFKVTAQNSLKNNYNLAKIHRHLDYIDAKIDAYCEELDQADDDDEKEQLHAKIIDQIDKWNLNLQSQENCACQTTGWSILGFPVLLKRLKDAFLSIFDYILVP
;
A
#
# COMPACT_ATOMS: atom_id res chain seq x y z
N MET A 1 -6.96 -4.70 -41.95
CA MET A 1 -7.80 -4.84 -40.75
C MET A 1 -7.79 -3.48 -40.09
N ASP A 2 -8.96 -2.88 -39.94
CA ASP A 2 -9.08 -1.56 -39.35
C ASP A 2 -8.98 -1.65 -37.83
N PHE A 3 -8.42 -0.62 -37.21
CA PHE A 3 -8.31 -0.52 -35.76
C PHE A 3 -9.67 -0.23 -35.14
N VAL A 4 -9.86 -0.63 -33.88
CA VAL A 4 -11.03 -0.22 -33.11
C VAL A 4 -10.89 1.27 -32.80
N GLU A 5 -11.79 2.09 -33.34
CA GLU A 5 -11.85 3.52 -33.07
C GLU A 5 -12.52 3.82 -31.71
N GLY A 6 -12.01 4.83 -31.02
CA GLY A 6 -12.55 5.30 -29.73
C GLY A 6 -13.64 6.37 -29.91
N HIS A 7 -14.20 6.82 -28.80
CA HIS A 7 -15.13 7.95 -28.78
C HIS A 7 -14.40 9.30 -28.83
N ASP A 8 -15.02 10.29 -29.50
CA ASP A 8 -14.52 11.67 -29.54
C ASP A 8 -14.64 12.32 -28.16
N ARG A 9 -13.60 13.07 -27.76
CA ARG A 9 -13.50 13.77 -26.48
C ARG A 9 -14.43 14.98 -26.40
N GLU A 10 -14.81 15.56 -27.54
CA GLU A 10 -15.71 16.74 -27.60
C GLU A 10 -17.20 16.35 -27.63
N GLN A 11 -17.50 15.06 -27.79
CA GLN A 11 -18.87 14.57 -27.84
C GLN A 11 -19.53 14.63 -26.47
N MET A 12 -20.65 15.37 -26.38
CA MET A 12 -21.50 15.36 -25.19
C MET A 12 -22.27 14.03 -25.09
N PHE A 13 -22.29 13.43 -23.90
CA PHE A 13 -23.14 12.30 -23.58
C PHE A 13 -23.82 12.50 -22.22
N ILE A 14 -25.06 12.02 -22.12
CA ILE A 14 -25.85 12.08 -20.89
C ILE A 14 -25.83 10.69 -20.27
N SER A 15 -25.39 10.59 -19.02
CA SER A 15 -25.42 9.34 -18.26
C SER A 15 -25.59 9.64 -16.78
N SER A 16 -26.14 8.66 -16.05
CA SER A 16 -26.22 8.72 -14.59
C SER A 16 -24.95 8.14 -13.98
N ILE A 17 -24.47 8.69 -12.86
CA ILE A 17 -23.33 8.14 -12.10
C ILE A 17 -23.56 6.65 -11.78
N GLU A 18 -24.82 6.29 -11.53
CA GLU A 18 -25.26 4.92 -11.28
C GLU A 18 -24.99 3.95 -12.43
N GLN A 19 -25.20 4.38 -13.67
CA GLN A 19 -24.95 3.56 -14.87
C GLN A 19 -23.47 3.48 -15.25
N MET A 20 -22.64 4.40 -14.75
CA MET A 20 -21.21 4.41 -15.07
C MET A 20 -20.43 3.35 -14.27
N VAL A 21 -20.99 2.82 -13.17
CA VAL A 21 -20.36 1.80 -12.34
C VAL A 21 -21.02 0.45 -12.58
N ASP A 22 -20.19 -0.56 -12.85
CA ASP A 22 -20.63 -1.94 -13.10
C ASP A 22 -21.58 -2.44 -11.99
N PRO A 23 -22.74 -3.05 -12.33
CA PRO A 23 -23.67 -3.62 -11.35
C PRO A 23 -23.06 -4.64 -10.39
N GLU A 24 -22.02 -5.35 -10.81
CA GLU A 24 -21.30 -6.36 -10.02
C GLU A 24 -20.02 -5.79 -9.37
N ALA A 25 -19.80 -4.48 -9.46
CA ALA A 25 -18.64 -3.84 -8.86
C ALA A 25 -18.65 -4.02 -7.33
N PHE A 26 -17.47 -4.32 -6.78
CA PHE A 26 -17.29 -4.52 -5.34
C PHE A 26 -17.68 -3.30 -4.50
N VAL A 27 -17.57 -2.09 -5.06
CA VAL A 27 -17.95 -0.85 -4.38
C VAL A 27 -19.41 -0.82 -3.96
N ARG A 28 -20.30 -1.53 -4.68
CA ARG A 28 -21.71 -1.67 -4.31
C ARG A 28 -21.90 -2.52 -3.07
N ILE A 29 -21.07 -3.54 -2.92
CA ILE A 29 -21.05 -4.39 -1.72
C ILE A 29 -20.54 -3.59 -0.53
N ILE A 30 -19.47 -2.79 -0.73
CA ILE A 30 -18.98 -1.86 0.30
C ILE A 30 -20.10 -0.90 0.73
N ASP A 31 -20.81 -0.31 -0.23
CA ASP A 31 -21.86 0.66 0.02
C ASP A 31 -22.99 0.05 0.87
N ALA A 32 -23.54 -1.07 0.41
CA ALA A 32 -24.60 -1.80 1.09
C ALA A 32 -24.18 -2.33 2.46
N PHE A 33 -22.95 -2.83 2.59
CA PHE A 33 -22.43 -3.34 3.84
C PHE A 33 -22.32 -2.23 4.90
N ILE A 34 -21.74 -1.08 4.55
CA ILE A 34 -21.58 0.02 5.50
C ILE A 34 -22.93 0.66 5.85
N ASP A 35 -23.87 0.72 4.91
CA ASP A 35 -25.21 1.26 5.18
C ASP A 35 -26.06 0.35 6.09
N ALA A 36 -25.79 -0.96 6.10
CA ALA A 36 -26.43 -1.90 7.01
C ALA A 36 -25.82 -1.90 8.44
N LEU A 37 -24.65 -1.30 8.65
CA LEU A 37 -23.99 -1.31 9.95
C LEU A 37 -24.65 -0.32 10.93
N PRO A 38 -24.90 -0.73 12.19
CA PRO A 38 -25.39 0.17 13.23
C PRO A 38 -24.23 1.04 13.76
N LEU A 39 -23.83 2.07 12.99
CA LEU A 39 -22.67 2.91 13.29
C LEU A 39 -22.72 3.59 14.66
N GLU A 40 -23.93 3.87 15.16
CA GLU A 40 -24.16 4.46 16.48
C GLU A 40 -23.64 3.57 17.63
N GLN A 41 -23.56 2.26 17.43
CA GLN A 41 -23.11 1.30 18.46
C GLN A 41 -21.58 1.20 18.55
N PHE A 42 -20.84 1.74 17.58
CA PHE A 42 -19.40 1.51 17.46
C PHE A 42 -18.53 2.67 18.01
N ASP A 43 -19.13 3.63 18.71
CA ASP A 43 -18.45 4.76 19.36
C ASP A 43 -17.58 5.58 18.38
N PHE A 44 -18.16 5.90 17.21
CA PHE A 44 -17.51 6.80 16.26
C PHE A 44 -17.56 8.23 16.78
N LYS A 45 -16.40 8.88 16.85
CA LYS A 45 -16.28 10.31 17.10
C LYS A 45 -16.86 11.09 15.92
N ASN A 46 -17.56 12.18 16.21
CA ASN A 46 -18.26 13.06 15.26
C ASN A 46 -19.58 12.50 14.68
N LEU A 47 -20.29 11.63 15.42
CA LEU A 47 -21.70 11.35 15.13
C LEU A 47 -22.60 12.52 15.52
N GLU A 48 -22.27 13.21 16.62
CA GLU A 48 -22.95 14.42 17.04
C GLU A 48 -22.38 15.63 16.29
N LEU A 49 -23.28 16.43 15.72
CA LEU A 49 -22.92 17.64 14.99
C LEU A 49 -22.76 18.80 15.99
N ASN A 50 -21.64 19.51 15.89
CA ASN A 50 -21.52 20.79 16.57
C ASN A 50 -22.42 21.83 15.88
N GLU A 51 -23.05 22.70 16.66
CA GLU A 51 -23.89 23.79 16.13
C GLU A 51 -23.09 24.82 15.32
N GLN A 52 -21.76 24.85 15.48
CA GLN A 52 -20.87 25.83 14.86
C GLN A 52 -19.73 25.15 14.07
N GLY A 53 -19.39 25.76 12.93
CA GLY A 53 -18.29 25.35 12.06
C GLY A 53 -18.72 24.57 10.83
N ARG A 54 -17.73 24.05 10.08
CA ARG A 54 -17.98 23.22 8.90
C ARG A 54 -18.48 21.84 9.37
N PRO A 55 -19.63 21.34 8.86
CA PRO A 55 -20.10 20.00 9.21
C PRO A 55 -19.04 18.94 8.91
N PRO A 56 -18.75 18.02 9.86
CA PRO A 56 -17.84 16.92 9.63
C PRO A 56 -18.40 15.94 8.60
N PHE A 57 -17.53 15.14 7.99
CA PHE A 57 -17.98 14.03 7.17
C PHE A 57 -18.58 12.93 8.04
N HIS A 58 -19.70 12.37 7.61
CA HIS A 58 -20.32 11.23 8.27
C HIS A 58 -19.33 10.05 8.34
N PRO A 59 -19.18 9.35 9.49
CA PRO A 59 -18.21 8.26 9.67
C PRO A 59 -18.32 7.16 8.60
N GLY A 60 -19.55 6.81 8.18
CA GLY A 60 -19.79 5.81 7.14
C GLY A 60 -19.15 6.16 5.79
N VAL A 61 -19.05 7.44 5.44
CA VAL A 61 -18.43 7.89 4.17
C VAL A 61 -16.94 7.61 4.18
N LEU A 62 -16.28 7.96 5.28
CA LEU A 62 -14.84 7.74 5.43
C LEU A 62 -14.53 6.25 5.61
N LEU A 63 -15.41 5.50 6.25
CA LEU A 63 -15.29 4.05 6.38
C LEU A 63 -15.39 3.34 5.02
N LYS A 64 -16.34 3.73 4.16
CA LYS A 64 -16.44 3.26 2.76
C LYS A 64 -15.14 3.51 1.99
N LEU A 65 -14.59 4.73 2.09
CA LEU A 65 -13.32 5.08 1.44
C LEU A 65 -12.15 4.22 1.94
N TYR A 66 -12.08 3.97 3.24
CA TYR A 66 -11.05 3.09 3.78
C TYR A 66 -11.19 1.68 3.22
N LEU A 67 -12.39 1.08 3.30
CA LEU A 67 -12.62 -0.27 2.80
C LEU A 67 -12.29 -0.42 1.30
N TYR A 68 -12.64 0.58 0.50
CA TYR A 68 -12.24 0.68 -0.90
C TYR A 68 -10.72 0.72 -1.07
N GLY A 69 -10.05 1.56 -0.28
CA GLY A 69 -8.60 1.70 -0.27
C GLY A 69 -7.90 0.38 -0.03
N TYR A 70 -8.33 -0.38 0.98
CA TYR A 70 -7.73 -1.67 1.30
C TYR A 70 -7.93 -2.71 0.20
N GLN A 71 -9.15 -2.78 -0.35
CA GLN A 71 -9.45 -3.71 -1.45
C GLN A 71 -8.53 -3.48 -2.65
N ASN A 72 -8.19 -2.21 -2.93
CA ASN A 72 -7.36 -1.82 -4.06
C ASN A 72 -5.87 -1.63 -3.71
N GLY A 73 -5.45 -2.00 -2.49
CA GLY A 73 -4.06 -1.84 -2.03
C GLY A 73 -3.60 -0.38 -1.83
N VAL A 74 -4.52 0.58 -1.83
CA VAL A 74 -4.27 2.01 -1.68
C VAL A 74 -4.26 2.38 -0.18
N ARG A 75 -3.09 2.34 0.44
CA ARG A 75 -2.92 2.63 1.88
C ARG A 75 -2.62 4.09 2.22
N SER A 76 -2.05 4.84 1.28
CA SER A 76 -1.68 6.25 1.49
C SER A 76 -2.91 7.15 1.47
N CYS A 77 -3.08 7.98 2.51
CA CYS A 77 -4.18 8.93 2.58
C CYS A 77 -4.18 9.93 1.43
N ARG A 78 -3.00 10.31 0.92
CA ARG A 78 -2.88 11.18 -0.28
C ARG A 78 -3.33 10.45 -1.55
N LYS A 79 -3.01 9.15 -1.67
CA LYS A 79 -3.49 8.35 -2.80
C LYS A 79 -5.01 8.13 -2.72
N LEU A 80 -5.58 8.02 -1.51
CA LEU A 80 -7.03 7.96 -1.33
C LEU A 80 -7.72 9.27 -1.72
N GLU A 81 -7.17 10.41 -1.33
CA GLU A 81 -7.65 11.72 -1.78
C GLU A 81 -7.57 11.85 -3.31
N HIS A 82 -6.47 11.42 -3.92
CA HIS A 82 -6.35 11.39 -5.38
C HIS A 82 -7.41 10.49 -6.03
N ALA A 83 -7.65 9.30 -5.47
CA ALA A 83 -8.67 8.38 -5.95
C ALA A 83 -10.09 9.00 -5.88
N CYS A 84 -10.38 9.85 -4.87
CA CYS A 84 -11.66 10.58 -4.80
C CYS A 84 -11.86 11.59 -5.94
N ASN A 85 -10.80 12.00 -6.63
CA ASN A 85 -10.86 12.95 -7.74
C ASN A 85 -10.87 12.28 -9.11
N VAL A 86 -10.16 11.15 -9.25
CA VAL A 86 -9.91 10.52 -10.56
C VAL A 86 -10.74 9.26 -10.76
N ASN A 87 -10.96 8.47 -9.71
CA ASN A 87 -11.57 7.17 -9.85
C ASN A 87 -13.10 7.26 -9.75
N LEU A 88 -13.77 6.86 -10.82
CA LEU A 88 -15.22 6.88 -10.95
C LEU A 88 -15.93 6.04 -9.88
N GLU A 89 -15.40 4.88 -9.53
CA GLU A 89 -16.00 4.02 -8.49
C GLU A 89 -16.01 4.70 -7.13
N VAL A 90 -14.93 5.44 -6.80
CA VAL A 90 -14.84 6.19 -5.55
C VAL A 90 -15.75 7.41 -5.57
N ILE A 91 -15.84 8.08 -6.72
CA ILE A 91 -16.77 9.21 -6.91
C ILE A 91 -18.20 8.74 -6.69
N TRP A 92 -18.58 7.58 -7.25
CA TRP A 92 -19.88 6.93 -7.02
C TRP A 92 -20.07 6.60 -5.54
N LEU A 93 -19.12 5.89 -4.93
CA LEU A 93 -19.19 5.42 -3.54
C LEU A 93 -19.33 6.56 -2.52
N LEU A 94 -18.68 7.69 -2.77
CA LEU A 94 -18.72 8.86 -1.91
C LEU A 94 -19.78 9.88 -2.32
N LYS A 95 -20.59 9.58 -3.35
CA LYS A 95 -21.62 10.48 -3.91
C LYS A 95 -21.03 11.86 -4.26
N GLY A 96 -19.84 11.86 -4.86
CA GLY A 96 -19.09 13.06 -5.25
C GLY A 96 -18.36 13.79 -4.12
N ARG A 97 -18.41 13.31 -2.87
CA ARG A 97 -17.70 13.93 -1.74
C ARG A 97 -16.19 13.68 -1.86
N ARG A 98 -15.41 14.74 -1.63
CA ARG A 98 -13.94 14.72 -1.75
C ARG A 98 -13.28 15.11 -0.43
N PRO A 99 -13.04 14.15 0.47
CA PRO A 99 -12.36 14.40 1.73
C PRO A 99 -10.86 14.65 1.50
N HIS A 100 -10.32 15.64 2.18
CA HIS A 100 -8.90 15.97 2.12
C HIS A 100 -8.06 14.94 2.91
N TYR A 101 -6.80 14.69 2.52
CA TYR A 101 -5.97 13.64 3.14
C TYR A 101 -5.84 13.79 4.67
N LYS A 102 -5.82 15.02 5.19
CA LYS A 102 -5.78 15.28 6.64
C LYS A 102 -7.04 14.79 7.35
N THR A 103 -8.20 14.98 6.75
CA THR A 103 -9.48 14.52 7.28
C THR A 103 -9.52 12.99 7.33
N ILE A 104 -9.05 12.35 6.25
CA ILE A 104 -8.92 10.89 6.16
C ILE A 104 -8.00 10.37 7.28
N ALA A 105 -6.77 10.91 7.37
CA ALA A 105 -5.78 10.49 8.36
C ALA A 105 -6.24 10.70 9.81
N ASN A 106 -6.85 11.86 10.10
CA ASN A 106 -7.37 12.17 11.42
C ASN A 106 -8.51 11.23 11.81
N PHE A 107 -9.41 10.89 10.87
CA PHE A 107 -10.50 9.96 11.14
C PHE A 107 -9.99 8.60 11.61
N ARG A 108 -8.98 8.04 10.93
CA ARG A 108 -8.34 6.78 11.36
C ARG A 108 -7.70 6.90 12.74
N LYS A 109 -6.95 7.97 12.99
CA LYS A 109 -6.27 8.19 14.28
C LYS A 109 -7.27 8.32 15.44
N GLN A 110 -8.39 8.98 15.22
CA GLN A 110 -9.38 9.29 16.26
C GLN A 110 -10.32 8.11 16.55
N ASN A 111 -10.57 7.24 15.56
CA ASN A 111 -11.59 6.19 15.61
C ASN A 111 -11.02 4.77 15.57
N ALA A 112 -9.74 4.56 15.91
CA ALA A 112 -9.09 3.26 15.84
C ALA A 112 -9.87 2.15 16.61
N LEU A 113 -10.47 2.48 17.75
CA LEU A 113 -11.30 1.55 18.52
C LEU A 113 -12.58 1.17 17.75
N ALA A 114 -13.27 2.14 17.14
CA ALA A 114 -14.46 1.91 16.34
C ALA A 114 -14.20 0.97 15.16
N PHE A 115 -13.05 1.13 14.48
CA PHE A 115 -12.64 0.19 13.42
C PHE A 115 -12.51 -1.25 13.92
N ARG A 116 -11.95 -1.47 15.13
CA ARG A 116 -11.88 -2.81 15.73
C ARG A 116 -13.26 -3.38 16.03
N GLN A 117 -14.19 -2.55 16.49
CA GLN A 117 -15.55 -2.97 16.80
C GLN A 117 -16.32 -3.35 15.54
N VAL A 118 -16.24 -2.53 14.49
CA VAL A 118 -16.81 -2.85 13.18
C VAL A 118 -16.24 -4.16 12.64
N PHE A 119 -14.93 -4.37 12.74
CA PHE A 119 -14.31 -5.62 12.32
C PHE A 119 -14.81 -6.83 13.14
N ARG A 120 -14.90 -6.69 14.47
CA ARG A 120 -15.44 -7.74 15.33
C ARG A 120 -16.87 -8.09 14.95
N HIS A 121 -17.71 -7.08 14.70
CA HIS A 121 -19.08 -7.28 14.28
C HIS A 121 -19.14 -7.98 12.91
N PHE A 122 -18.29 -7.58 11.97
CA PHE A 122 -18.18 -8.24 10.68
C PHE A 122 -17.80 -9.72 10.79
N VAL A 123 -16.80 -10.06 11.60
CA VAL A 123 -16.40 -11.46 11.84
C VAL A 123 -17.51 -12.25 12.53
N ALA A 124 -18.23 -11.64 13.48
CA ALA A 124 -19.38 -12.26 14.13
C ALA A 124 -20.50 -12.57 13.13
N MET A 125 -20.85 -11.59 12.27
CA MET A 125 -21.83 -11.77 11.21
C MET A 125 -21.45 -12.90 10.24
N LEU A 126 -20.17 -12.99 9.84
CA LEU A 126 -19.68 -14.09 8.99
C LEU A 126 -19.76 -15.46 9.67
N LYS A 127 -19.56 -15.50 10.99
CA LYS A 127 -19.71 -16.71 11.79
C LYS A 127 -21.18 -17.13 11.86
N ASP A 128 -22.09 -16.18 12.07
CA ASP A 128 -23.53 -16.44 12.17
C ASP A 128 -24.09 -16.97 10.84
N TRP A 129 -23.62 -16.42 9.72
CA TRP A 129 -23.96 -16.92 8.38
C TRP A 129 -23.25 -18.22 8.01
N ARG A 130 -22.39 -18.76 8.88
CA ARG A 130 -21.59 -19.97 8.65
C ARG A 130 -20.64 -19.88 7.45
N LEU A 131 -20.20 -18.68 7.09
CA LEU A 131 -19.17 -18.47 6.06
C LEU A 131 -17.75 -18.70 6.59
N ILE A 132 -17.57 -18.62 7.91
CA ILE A 132 -16.31 -18.93 8.58
C ILE A 132 -16.58 -19.97 9.67
N GLU A 133 -15.88 -21.09 9.62
CA GLU A 133 -15.85 -22.06 10.69
C GLU A 133 -14.75 -21.73 11.70
N GLY A 134 -15.06 -21.82 13.00
CA GLY A 134 -14.09 -21.55 14.08
C GLY A 134 -13.11 -22.69 14.37
N LYS A 135 -13.08 -23.75 13.55
CA LYS A 135 -12.38 -25.01 13.87
C LYS A 135 -10.99 -25.16 13.26
N THR A 136 -10.65 -24.45 12.18
CA THR A 136 -9.30 -24.56 11.59
C THR A 136 -8.88 -23.25 10.95
N ILE A 137 -7.96 -22.55 11.61
CA ILE A 137 -7.28 -21.37 11.06
C ILE A 137 -6.03 -21.88 10.35
N ALA A 138 -6.09 -22.06 9.03
CA ALA A 138 -4.89 -22.25 8.23
C ALA A 138 -4.28 -20.86 7.96
N ILE A 139 -3.20 -20.53 8.67
CA ILE A 139 -2.37 -19.36 8.36
C ILE A 139 -1.37 -19.83 7.30
N ASP A 140 -1.60 -19.46 6.04
CA ASP A 140 -0.61 -19.67 4.99
C ASP A 140 0.48 -18.61 5.14
N SER A 141 1.47 -18.90 5.97
CA SER A 141 2.65 -18.07 6.11
C SER A 141 3.49 -18.19 4.83
N PHE A 142 3.54 -17.12 4.02
CA PHE A 142 4.59 -17.01 3.00
C PHE A 142 5.94 -16.99 3.71
N LYS A 143 6.71 -18.08 3.58
CA LYS A 143 8.09 -18.14 4.06
C LYS A 143 8.93 -17.27 3.13
N VAL A 144 9.12 -16.00 3.51
CA VAL A 144 10.22 -15.21 2.96
C VAL A 144 11.51 -15.88 3.43
N THR A 145 12.16 -16.63 2.55
CA THR A 145 13.53 -17.08 2.81
C THR A 145 14.40 -15.84 2.84
N ALA A 146 15.01 -15.54 3.98
CA ALA A 146 16.07 -14.54 4.02
C ALA A 146 17.16 -14.99 3.04
N GLN A 147 17.45 -14.16 2.02
CA GLN A 147 18.61 -14.33 1.15
C GLN A 147 19.87 -13.94 1.95
N ASN A 148 20.16 -14.69 3.01
CA ASN A 148 21.34 -14.54 3.83
C ASN A 148 22.25 -15.74 3.54
N SER A 149 23.11 -15.62 2.53
CA SER A 149 24.19 -16.59 2.36
C SER A 149 25.15 -16.46 3.55
N LEU A 150 25.86 -17.54 3.93
CA LEU A 150 26.93 -17.48 4.94
C LEU A 150 27.96 -16.36 4.66
N LYS A 151 28.13 -15.99 3.39
CA LYS A 151 28.99 -14.89 2.95
C LYS A 151 28.44 -13.51 3.33
N ASN A 152 27.13 -13.35 3.47
CA ASN A 152 26.44 -12.10 3.80
C ASN A 152 26.10 -11.95 5.31
N ASN A 153 26.53 -12.89 6.15
CA ASN A 153 26.40 -12.80 7.60
C ASN A 153 27.57 -11.96 8.18
N TYR A 154 27.24 -10.88 8.87
CA TYR A 154 28.21 -9.98 9.52
C TYR A 154 28.24 -10.24 11.03
N ASN A 155 29.41 -10.58 11.54
CA ASN A 155 29.72 -10.67 12.98
C ASN A 155 30.68 -9.53 13.33
N LEU A 156 30.74 -9.09 14.59
CA LEU A 156 31.66 -8.04 15.06
C LEU A 156 33.10 -8.29 14.61
N ALA A 157 33.60 -9.51 14.75
CA ALA A 157 34.94 -9.88 14.30
C ALA A 157 35.14 -9.74 12.77
N LYS A 158 34.07 -9.95 11.98
CA LYS A 158 34.10 -9.78 10.51
C LYS A 158 34.05 -8.31 10.12
N ILE A 159 33.29 -7.49 10.87
CA ILE A 159 33.26 -6.04 10.72
C ILE A 159 34.64 -5.46 11.00
N HIS A 160 35.28 -5.85 12.10
CA HIS A 160 36.65 -5.42 12.41
C HIS A 160 37.65 -5.80 11.32
N ARG A 161 37.63 -7.04 10.82
CA ARG A 161 38.48 -7.44 9.69
C ARG A 161 38.21 -6.63 8.41
N HIS A 162 36.97 -6.23 8.18
CA HIS A 162 36.65 -5.38 7.02
C HIS A 162 37.16 -3.96 7.22
N LEU A 163 37.08 -3.40 8.43
CA LEU A 163 37.67 -2.11 8.76
C LEU A 163 39.19 -2.16 8.59
N ASP A 164 39.86 -3.15 9.17
CA ASP A 164 41.32 -3.33 9.04
C ASP A 164 41.74 -3.48 7.56
N TYR A 165 40.95 -4.20 6.76
CA TYR A 165 41.19 -4.36 5.33
C TYR A 165 41.02 -3.04 4.58
N ILE A 166 39.98 -2.26 4.91
CA ILE A 166 39.72 -0.96 4.30
C ILE A 166 40.84 0.02 4.66
N ASP A 167 41.23 0.09 5.93
CA ASP A 167 42.29 0.96 6.41
C ASP A 167 43.64 0.61 5.74
N ALA A 168 43.99 -0.68 5.67
CA ALA A 168 45.18 -1.13 4.94
C ALA A 168 45.12 -0.81 3.44
N LYS A 169 43.93 -0.83 2.84
CA LYS A 169 43.75 -0.44 1.43
C LYS A 169 43.86 1.07 1.23
N ILE A 170 43.41 1.86 2.20
CA ILE A 170 43.57 3.32 2.22
C ILE A 170 45.05 3.66 2.36
N ASP A 171 45.76 3.04 3.29
CA ASP A 171 47.19 3.27 3.50
C ASP A 171 48.01 2.91 2.26
N ALA A 172 47.78 1.74 1.67
CA ALA A 172 48.42 1.35 0.41
C ALA A 172 48.12 2.31 -0.74
N TYR A 173 46.91 2.89 -0.77
CA TYR A 173 46.53 3.86 -1.79
C TYR A 173 47.15 5.24 -1.54
N CYS A 174 47.31 5.65 -0.28
CA CYS A 174 48.06 6.85 0.09
C CYS A 174 49.54 6.70 -0.27
N GLU A 175 50.14 5.52 -0.05
CA GLU A 175 51.52 5.24 -0.49
C GLU A 175 51.65 5.22 -2.02
N GLU A 176 50.68 4.67 -2.75
CA GLU A 176 50.64 4.76 -4.23
C GLU A 176 50.53 6.23 -4.68
N LEU A 177 49.74 7.07 -4.00
CA LEU A 177 49.62 8.50 -4.30
C LEU A 177 50.89 9.29 -3.97
N ASP A 178 51.59 8.95 -2.88
CA ASP A 178 52.86 9.58 -2.49
C ASP A 178 54.02 9.16 -3.41
N GLN A 179 53.94 7.99 -4.06
CA GLN A 179 54.91 7.54 -5.07
C GLN A 179 54.62 8.13 -6.46
N ALA A 180 53.36 8.47 -6.75
CA ALA A 180 52.92 9.02 -8.02
C ALA A 180 53.04 10.56 -8.06
N ASP A 181 54.27 11.06 -8.10
CA ASP A 181 54.59 12.48 -8.35
C ASP A 181 54.81 12.80 -9.85
N ASP A 182 54.52 11.87 -10.77
CA ASP A 182 54.43 12.10 -12.22
C ASP A 182 52.97 11.98 -12.72
N ASP A 183 52.51 12.96 -13.50
CA ASP A 183 51.08 13.20 -13.83
C ASP A 183 50.39 12.05 -14.58
N ASP A 184 51.14 11.15 -15.24
CA ASP A 184 50.58 10.04 -16.04
C ASP A 184 49.95 8.91 -15.20
N GLU A 185 50.38 8.72 -13.94
CA GLU A 185 49.85 7.65 -13.07
C GLU A 185 48.54 8.04 -12.38
N LYS A 186 48.35 9.35 -12.10
CA LYS A 186 47.11 9.89 -11.51
C LYS A 186 45.90 9.68 -12.43
N GLU A 187 46.09 9.80 -13.74
CA GLU A 187 45.01 9.62 -14.72
C GLU A 187 44.57 8.15 -14.83
N GLN A 188 45.50 7.20 -14.72
CA GLN A 188 45.19 5.77 -14.67
C GLN A 188 44.48 5.36 -13.37
N LEU A 189 44.86 5.97 -12.24
CA LEU A 189 44.23 5.75 -10.94
C LEU A 189 42.78 6.30 -10.92
N HIS A 190 42.57 7.49 -11.49
CA HIS A 190 41.24 8.08 -11.69
C HIS A 190 40.34 7.21 -12.57
N ALA A 191 40.86 6.63 -13.65
CA ALA A 191 40.08 5.72 -14.51
C ALA A 191 39.63 4.45 -13.76
N LYS A 192 40.49 3.89 -12.90
CA LYS A 192 40.14 2.72 -12.05
C LYS A 192 39.08 3.06 -11.00
N ILE A 193 39.09 4.27 -10.45
CA ILE A 193 38.05 4.73 -9.51
C ILE A 193 36.68 4.81 -10.20
N ILE A 194 36.64 5.37 -11.42
CA ILE A 194 35.39 5.50 -12.18
C ILE A 194 34.81 4.12 -12.53
N ASP A 195 35.64 3.18 -12.99
CA ASP A 195 35.21 1.79 -13.29
C ASP A 195 34.67 1.06 -12.04
N GLN A 196 35.26 1.30 -10.87
CA GLN A 196 34.73 0.79 -9.62
C GLN A 196 33.34 1.38 -9.34
N ILE A 197 33.20 2.71 -9.34
CA ILE A 197 31.92 3.41 -9.08
C ILE A 197 30.80 2.90 -10.00
N ASP A 198 31.09 2.69 -11.28
CA ASP A 198 30.12 2.16 -12.24
C ASP A 198 29.68 0.73 -11.92
N LYS A 199 30.59 -0.14 -11.49
CA LYS A 199 30.26 -1.49 -11.01
C LYS A 199 29.38 -1.46 -9.75
N TRP A 200 29.63 -0.53 -8.83
CA TRP A 200 28.81 -0.36 -7.62
C TRP A 200 27.39 0.13 -7.98
N ASN A 201 27.26 1.05 -8.94
CA ASN A 201 25.97 1.56 -9.42
C ASN A 201 25.14 0.49 -10.16
N LEU A 202 25.78 -0.35 -10.98
CA LEU A 202 25.14 -1.48 -11.67
C LEU A 202 24.57 -2.52 -10.69
N ASN A 203 25.29 -2.79 -9.59
CA ASN A 203 24.82 -3.68 -8.53
C ASN A 203 23.63 -3.09 -7.75
N LEU A 204 23.59 -1.77 -7.59
CA LEU A 204 22.45 -1.08 -6.96
C LEU A 204 21.18 -1.17 -7.83
N GLN A 205 21.30 -0.96 -9.15
CA GLN A 205 20.18 -1.10 -10.10
C GLN A 205 19.66 -2.54 -10.22
N SER A 206 20.54 -3.54 -10.11
CA SER A 206 20.17 -4.96 -10.08
C SER A 206 19.30 -5.32 -8.86
N GLN A 207 19.54 -4.67 -7.71
CA GLN A 207 18.72 -4.84 -6.51
C GLN A 207 17.33 -4.18 -6.62
N GLU A 208 17.22 -3.04 -7.31
CA GLU A 208 15.93 -2.38 -7.55
C GLU A 208 15.05 -3.15 -8.55
N ASN A 209 15.65 -3.80 -9.56
CA ASN A 209 14.93 -4.62 -10.55
C ASN A 209 14.42 -5.98 -10.02
N CYS A 210 14.89 -6.43 -8.85
CA CYS A 210 14.35 -7.63 -8.19
C CYS A 210 13.02 -7.39 -7.45
N ALA A 211 12.55 -6.15 -7.31
CA ALA A 211 11.32 -5.82 -6.56
C ALA A 211 10.04 -5.80 -7.42
N CYS A 212 10.12 -6.07 -8.72
CA CYS A 212 9.02 -5.90 -9.66
C CYS A 212 8.74 -7.19 -10.45
N GLN A 213 8.08 -8.17 -9.81
CA GLN A 213 7.34 -9.22 -10.51
C GLN A 213 6.39 -9.95 -9.55
N THR A 214 5.09 -9.66 -9.66
CA THR A 214 4.01 -10.68 -9.69
C THR A 214 2.65 -9.98 -9.86
N THR A 215 2.12 -10.08 -11.07
CA THR A 215 0.73 -9.79 -11.48
C THR A 215 -0.10 -11.09 -11.52
N GLY A 216 -1.43 -10.95 -11.53
CA GLY A 216 -2.43 -12.02 -11.64
C GLY A 216 -3.11 -12.26 -10.30
N TRP A 217 -4.43 -12.35 -10.16
CA TRP A 217 -5.27 -13.42 -10.71
C TRP A 217 -6.73 -12.97 -10.89
N SER A 218 -7.39 -13.58 -11.86
CA SER A 218 -8.79 -13.41 -12.27
C SER A 218 -9.75 -14.42 -11.59
N ILE A 219 -10.97 -13.92 -11.37
CA ILE A 219 -12.31 -14.55 -11.31
C ILE A 219 -12.58 -15.67 -10.27
N LEU A 220 -13.53 -15.39 -9.36
CA LEU A 220 -14.62 -16.29 -8.94
C LEU A 220 -15.68 -15.45 -8.20
N GLY A 221 -16.75 -15.04 -8.88
CA GLY A 221 -17.76 -14.13 -8.34
C GLY A 221 -18.55 -14.72 -7.17
N PHE A 222 -18.79 -13.91 -6.15
CA PHE A 222 -19.59 -14.15 -4.93
C PHE A 222 -18.86 -14.68 -3.68
N PRO A 223 -18.36 -15.93 -3.55
CA PRO A 223 -17.62 -16.35 -2.36
C PRO A 223 -16.28 -15.61 -2.21
N VAL A 224 -15.67 -15.21 -3.33
CA VAL A 224 -14.43 -14.42 -3.33
C VAL A 224 -14.67 -12.97 -2.93
N LEU A 225 -15.87 -12.42 -3.13
CA LEU A 225 -16.18 -11.04 -2.73
C LEU A 225 -16.26 -10.95 -1.20
N LEU A 226 -16.86 -11.95 -0.55
CA LEU A 226 -16.85 -12.09 0.91
C LEU A 226 -15.47 -12.45 1.47
N LYS A 227 -14.69 -13.28 0.76
CA LYS A 227 -13.29 -13.54 1.10
C LYS A 227 -12.43 -12.28 0.96
N ARG A 228 -12.62 -11.48 -0.08
CA ARG A 228 -11.96 -10.18 -0.30
C ARG A 228 -12.36 -9.14 0.74
N LEU A 229 -13.63 -9.08 1.14
CA LEU A 229 -14.06 -8.28 2.30
C LEU A 229 -13.34 -8.74 3.57
N LYS A 230 -13.29 -10.05 3.84
CA LYS A 230 -12.58 -10.64 4.97
C LYS A 230 -11.08 -10.31 4.95
N ASP A 231 -10.43 -10.45 3.80
CA ASP A 231 -9.01 -10.18 3.63
C ASP A 231 -8.71 -8.67 3.73
N ALA A 232 -9.57 -7.82 3.16
CA ALA A 232 -9.50 -6.36 3.31
C ALA A 232 -9.64 -5.96 4.78
N PHE A 233 -10.58 -6.56 5.51
CA PHE A 233 -10.81 -6.30 6.92
C PHE A 233 -9.69 -6.83 7.84
N LEU A 234 -9.10 -7.98 7.53
CA LEU A 234 -7.91 -8.49 8.24
C LEU A 234 -6.69 -7.58 7.98
N SER A 235 -6.49 -7.13 6.74
CA SER A 235 -5.42 -6.17 6.42
C SER A 235 -5.65 -4.78 7.04
N ILE A 236 -6.91 -4.36 7.24
CA ILE A 236 -7.28 -3.17 8.00
C ILE A 236 -6.77 -3.28 9.44
N PHE A 237 -6.94 -4.45 10.06
CA PHE A 237 -6.52 -4.69 11.44
C PHE A 237 -5.00 -4.56 11.59
N ASP A 238 -4.22 -5.17 10.70
CA ASP A 238 -2.75 -5.10 10.74
C ASP A 238 -2.22 -3.68 10.53
N TYR A 239 -2.90 -2.84 9.73
CA TYR A 239 -2.45 -1.47 9.43
C TYR A 239 -3.01 -0.41 10.40
N ILE A 240 -4.10 -0.68 11.13
CA ILE A 240 -4.66 0.24 12.13
C ILE A 240 -4.07 -0.01 13.54
N LEU A 241 -3.58 -1.23 13.83
CA LEU A 241 -3.10 -1.62 15.16
C LEU A 241 -1.59 -1.83 15.32
N VAL A 242 -0.82 -1.89 14.23
CA VAL A 242 0.63 -1.84 14.33
C VAL A 242 1.05 -0.37 14.31
N PRO A 243 1.65 0.15 15.41
CA PRO A 243 2.07 1.55 15.53
C PRO A 243 3.14 1.94 14.50
#